data_AF-A0A7Y5WJV4-F1
#
_entry.id   AF-A0A7Y5WJV4-F1
#
_cell.length_a   1.000
_cell.length_b   1.000
_cell.length_c   1.000
_cell.angle_alpha   90.00
_cell.angle_beta   90.00
_cell.angle_gamma   90.00
#
_symmetry.space_group_name_H-M   'P 1'
#
loop_
_entity.id
_entity.type
_entity.pdbx_description
1 polymer ?
#
loop_
_entity_poly.entity_id
_entity_poly.type
_entity_poly.pdbx_seq_one_letter_code
_entity_poly.pdbx_strand_id
1 'polypeptide(L)'
;MQRWYGPDDIPTDLGPTVVTLGNFDGVHRGHREVLTRVVREAAERDALPVAVTFEPHPIAVLYPDRAPAAVMSLEQRLDALESVGIGAVLVIEFTAEFAQQTPEEFVRSTFVEALGATAVVVGKDTRFGVRNSGDVETLRRLGATDGFDVIALDDIGEGVAVGARWSSTQLRAEILAGNVAHAAQILGRPHRVTGTVVHGDHRGRELGYPTANLSQDHEGLVPADGVYAGWLLRLGVDPSDPDRSLPAAVSVGTNPTFDGHQRRVEAYVLDRTDLDLYGERVAVEFVDHLRPTLRFESIESLVEQMAQDVQRCREILSAIVPS
;
A
#
# COMPACT_ATOMS: atom_id res chain seq x y z
N MET A 1 2.37 -10.07 -14.02
CA MET A 1 2.74 -10.95 -12.89
C MET A 1 1.65 -12.01 -12.72
N GLN A 2 1.99 -13.27 -12.42
CA GLN A 2 0.99 -14.31 -12.14
C GLN A 2 0.40 -14.12 -10.73
N ARG A 3 -0.87 -14.46 -10.53
CA ARG A 3 -1.58 -14.33 -9.24
C ARG A 3 -2.28 -15.66 -8.95
N TRP A 4 -1.93 -16.31 -7.84
CA TRP A 4 -2.47 -17.59 -7.40
C TRP A 4 -3.20 -17.39 -6.08
N TYR A 5 -4.46 -17.79 -5.98
CA TYR A 5 -5.32 -17.64 -4.79
C TYR A 5 -5.47 -18.97 -4.03
N GLY A 6 -4.41 -19.78 -4.07
CA GLY A 6 -4.33 -21.08 -3.43
C GLY A 6 -3.31 -21.97 -4.14
N PRO A 7 -2.90 -23.10 -3.53
CA PRO A 7 -1.96 -24.03 -4.15
C PRO A 7 -2.46 -24.63 -5.47
N ASP A 8 -3.78 -24.79 -5.62
CA ASP A 8 -4.39 -25.39 -6.82
C ASP A 8 -4.29 -24.50 -8.08
N ASP A 9 -4.05 -23.21 -7.91
CA ASP A 9 -3.85 -22.26 -9.01
C ASP A 9 -2.42 -22.30 -9.57
N ILE A 10 -1.51 -23.00 -8.89
CA ILE A 10 -0.10 -23.06 -9.26
C ILE A 10 0.09 -24.05 -10.42
N PRO A 11 0.80 -23.66 -11.51
CA PRO A 11 1.08 -24.57 -12.62
C PRO A 11 1.82 -25.85 -12.15
N THR A 12 1.39 -27.01 -12.65
CA THR A 12 2.01 -28.29 -12.28
C THR A 12 3.42 -28.48 -12.87
N ASP A 13 3.77 -27.72 -13.90
CA ASP A 13 5.08 -27.65 -14.52
C ASP A 13 5.89 -26.43 -14.07
N LEU A 14 5.57 -25.86 -12.90
CA LEU A 14 6.31 -24.75 -12.31
C LEU A 14 7.80 -25.11 -12.16
N GLY A 15 8.66 -24.29 -12.76
CA GLY A 15 10.11 -24.38 -12.62
C GLY A 15 10.60 -23.96 -11.22
N PRO A 16 11.93 -23.89 -11.01
CA PRO A 16 12.47 -23.46 -9.72
C PRO A 16 12.01 -22.05 -9.36
N THR A 17 11.76 -21.82 -8.07
CA THR A 17 11.38 -20.49 -7.55
C THR A 17 12.38 -19.95 -6.54
N VAL A 18 12.38 -18.63 -6.38
CA VAL A 18 12.96 -17.94 -5.22
C VAL A 18 11.82 -17.25 -4.50
N VAL A 19 11.60 -17.64 -3.25
CA VAL A 19 10.39 -17.29 -2.50
C VAL A 19 10.70 -16.27 -1.42
N THR A 20 9.77 -15.36 -1.16
CA THR A 20 9.70 -14.59 0.08
C THR A 20 8.31 -14.67 0.70
N LEU A 21 8.21 -14.33 1.98
CA LEU A 21 6.99 -14.39 2.76
C LEU A 21 6.77 -13.08 3.50
N GLY A 22 5.55 -12.55 3.48
CA GLY A 22 5.17 -11.44 4.32
C GLY A 22 3.75 -10.93 4.09
N ASN A 23 3.25 -10.16 5.05
CA ASN A 23 1.99 -9.44 4.87
C ASN A 23 2.12 -8.32 3.82
N PHE A 24 3.34 -7.79 3.65
CA PHE A 24 3.69 -6.73 2.68
C PHE A 24 2.78 -5.49 2.72
N ASP A 25 2.10 -5.21 3.84
CA ASP A 25 1.19 -4.08 3.96
C ASP A 25 1.94 -2.75 3.80
N GLY A 26 1.56 -1.97 2.79
CA GLY A 26 2.24 -0.75 2.36
C GLY A 26 3.40 -0.96 1.35
N VAL A 27 3.99 -2.16 1.23
CA VAL A 27 5.20 -2.41 0.41
C VAL A 27 6.24 -1.28 0.57
N HIS A 28 6.57 -0.97 1.83
CA HIS A 28 7.49 0.09 2.20
C HIS A 28 8.94 -0.25 1.82
N ARG A 29 9.87 0.70 1.98
CA ARG A 29 11.28 0.52 1.58
C ARG A 29 11.94 -0.75 2.15
N GLY A 30 11.69 -1.07 3.42
CA GLY A 30 12.13 -2.35 4.01
C GLY A 30 11.61 -3.59 3.27
N HIS A 31 10.33 -3.63 2.89
CA HIS A 31 9.81 -4.71 2.04
C HIS A 31 10.45 -4.70 0.65
N ARG A 32 10.62 -3.52 0.03
CA ARG A 32 11.20 -3.39 -1.31
C ARG A 32 12.62 -3.94 -1.38
N GLU A 33 13.40 -3.84 -0.31
CA GLU A 33 14.73 -4.45 -0.26
C GLU A 33 14.67 -5.98 -0.34
N VAL A 34 13.84 -6.61 0.51
CA VAL A 34 13.62 -8.06 0.49
C VAL A 34 13.16 -8.51 -0.89
N LEU A 35 12.15 -7.83 -1.45
CA LEU A 35 11.61 -8.13 -2.76
C LEU A 35 12.64 -7.93 -3.89
N THR A 36 13.45 -6.87 -3.83
CA THR A 36 14.53 -6.64 -4.81
C THR A 36 15.59 -7.75 -4.73
N ARG A 37 15.90 -8.22 -3.51
CA ARG A 37 16.83 -9.35 -3.32
C ARG A 37 16.26 -10.64 -3.90
N VAL A 38 14.97 -10.90 -3.73
CA VAL A 38 14.26 -12.05 -4.35
C VAL A 38 14.41 -12.01 -5.87
N VAL A 39 14.09 -10.87 -6.49
CA VAL A 39 14.19 -10.70 -7.95
C VAL A 39 15.62 -10.95 -8.43
N ARG A 40 16.62 -10.43 -7.72
CA ARG A 40 18.02 -10.65 -8.05
C ARG A 40 18.45 -12.10 -7.93
N GLU A 41 18.11 -12.77 -6.83
CA GLU A 41 18.43 -14.19 -6.61
C GLU A 41 17.74 -15.08 -7.64
N ALA A 42 16.50 -14.76 -7.99
CA ALA A 42 15.75 -15.49 -9.01
C ALA A 42 16.47 -15.41 -10.37
N ALA A 43 16.92 -14.22 -10.76
CA ALA A 43 17.69 -14.03 -11.98
C ALA A 43 19.05 -14.76 -11.97
N GLU A 44 19.76 -14.77 -10.85
CA GLU A 44 21.04 -15.49 -10.70
C GLU A 44 20.86 -17.03 -10.77
N ARG A 45 19.66 -17.54 -10.50
CA ARG A 45 19.33 -18.98 -10.42
C ARG A 45 18.48 -19.49 -11.58
N ASP A 46 18.14 -18.65 -12.57
CA ASP A 46 17.17 -18.96 -13.63
C ASP A 46 15.83 -19.47 -13.06
N ALA A 47 15.36 -18.78 -12.03
CA ALA A 47 14.17 -19.13 -11.25
C ALA A 47 13.11 -18.01 -11.30
N LEU A 48 11.87 -18.35 -10.95
CA LEU A 48 10.77 -17.38 -10.85
C LEU A 48 10.79 -16.68 -9.48
N PRO A 49 10.82 -15.34 -9.40
CA PRO A 49 10.68 -14.63 -8.13
C PRO A 49 9.21 -14.65 -7.67
N VAL A 50 8.97 -15.24 -6.50
CA VAL A 50 7.62 -15.43 -5.93
C VAL A 50 7.50 -14.76 -4.57
N ALA A 51 6.42 -14.00 -4.37
CA ALA A 51 6.04 -13.52 -3.05
C ALA A 51 4.84 -14.31 -2.51
N VAL A 52 4.91 -14.76 -1.27
CA VAL A 52 3.80 -15.38 -0.54
C VAL A 52 3.23 -14.34 0.42
N THR A 53 1.93 -14.07 0.30
CA THR A 53 1.20 -13.15 1.15
C THR A 53 -0.13 -13.73 1.61
N PHE A 54 -0.86 -12.98 2.42
CA PHE A 54 -2.04 -13.46 3.11
C PHE A 54 -3.21 -12.51 2.91
N GLU A 55 -4.39 -13.08 2.67
CA GLU A 55 -5.66 -12.38 2.68
C GLU A 55 -6.74 -13.29 3.29
N PRO A 56 -7.52 -12.85 4.30
CA PRO A 56 -7.39 -11.59 5.03
C PRO A 56 -6.08 -11.50 5.83
N HIS A 57 -5.74 -10.30 6.32
CA HIS A 57 -4.54 -10.11 7.13
C HIS A 57 -4.54 -11.03 8.38
N PRO A 58 -3.43 -11.70 8.76
CA PRO A 58 -3.41 -12.66 9.86
C PRO A 58 -3.95 -12.14 11.20
N ILE A 59 -3.62 -10.89 11.55
CA ILE A 59 -4.15 -10.25 12.77
C ILE A 59 -5.68 -10.08 12.70
N ALA A 60 -6.26 -9.83 11.54
CA ALA A 60 -7.71 -9.67 11.40
C ALA A 60 -8.46 -10.98 11.69
N VAL A 61 -7.80 -12.12 11.49
CA VAL A 61 -8.37 -13.46 11.75
C VAL A 61 -8.12 -13.88 13.21
N LEU A 62 -6.89 -13.70 13.69
CA LEU A 62 -6.49 -14.13 15.03
C LEU A 62 -6.99 -13.20 16.14
N TYR A 63 -7.07 -11.91 15.84
CA TYR A 63 -7.45 -10.86 16.78
C TYR A 63 -8.33 -9.81 16.09
N PRO A 64 -9.57 -10.14 15.68
CA PRO A 64 -10.44 -9.24 14.92
C PRO A 64 -10.60 -7.86 15.57
N ASP A 65 -10.74 -7.81 16.90
CA ASP A 65 -10.91 -6.56 17.67
C ASP A 65 -9.65 -5.67 17.70
N ARG A 66 -8.50 -6.19 17.26
CA ARG A 66 -7.20 -5.51 17.27
C ARG A 66 -6.59 -5.41 15.88
N ALA A 67 -7.35 -5.78 14.84
CA ALA A 67 -6.90 -5.72 13.47
C ALA A 67 -6.55 -4.27 13.10
N PRO A 68 -5.29 -3.97 12.76
CA PRO A 68 -4.97 -2.64 12.30
C PRO A 68 -5.62 -2.41 10.94
N ALA A 69 -6.04 -1.18 10.66
CA ALA A 69 -6.55 -0.81 9.33
C ALA A 69 -5.47 -1.07 8.27
N ALA A 70 -5.81 -1.78 7.19
CA ALA A 70 -4.85 -2.05 6.12
C ALA A 70 -4.34 -0.73 5.50
N VAL A 71 -3.04 -0.62 5.26
CA VAL A 71 -2.46 0.55 4.58
C VAL A 71 -2.89 0.57 3.12
N MET A 72 -2.95 -0.61 2.50
CA MET A 72 -3.33 -0.82 1.11
C MET A 72 -4.31 -2.00 0.98
N SER A 73 -5.17 -1.96 -0.05
CA SER A 73 -5.97 -3.12 -0.45
C SER A 73 -5.07 -4.27 -0.94
N LEU A 74 -5.64 -5.47 -1.09
CA LEU A 74 -4.93 -6.58 -1.74
C LEU A 74 -4.50 -6.19 -3.17
N GLU A 75 -5.40 -5.62 -3.97
CA GLU A 75 -5.10 -5.23 -5.35
C GLU A 75 -3.95 -4.21 -5.42
N GLN A 76 -3.99 -3.16 -4.60
CA GLN A 76 -2.89 -2.19 -4.51
C GLN A 76 -1.57 -2.87 -4.11
N ARG A 77 -1.62 -3.86 -3.21
CA ARG A 77 -0.45 -4.63 -2.77
C ARG A 77 0.11 -5.48 -3.90
N LEU A 78 -0.73 -6.16 -4.66
CA LEU A 78 -0.33 -6.96 -5.83
C LEU A 78 0.32 -6.07 -6.90
N ASP A 79 -0.27 -4.92 -7.21
CA ASP A 79 0.31 -3.97 -8.16
C ASP A 79 1.67 -3.43 -7.68
N ALA A 80 1.79 -3.16 -6.37
CA ALA A 80 3.06 -2.73 -5.78
C ALA A 80 4.13 -3.83 -5.79
N LEU A 81 3.77 -5.10 -5.58
CA LEU A 81 4.68 -6.25 -5.71
C LEU A 81 5.15 -6.42 -7.17
N GLU A 82 4.23 -6.32 -8.12
CA GLU A 82 4.54 -6.36 -9.55
C GLU A 82 5.51 -5.23 -9.96
N SER A 83 5.31 -4.01 -9.43
CA SER A 83 6.20 -2.88 -9.69
C SER A 83 7.65 -3.08 -9.23
N VAL A 84 7.92 -4.02 -8.32
CA VAL A 84 9.27 -4.37 -7.86
C VAL A 84 9.92 -5.43 -8.77
N GLY A 85 9.14 -6.09 -9.63
CA GLY A 85 9.61 -7.14 -10.53
C GLY A 85 9.32 -8.57 -10.06
N ILE A 86 8.41 -8.74 -9.07
CA ILE A 86 7.93 -10.07 -8.69
C ILE A 86 7.21 -10.72 -9.88
N GLY A 87 7.51 -12.00 -10.13
CA GLY A 87 7.01 -12.76 -11.28
C GLY A 87 5.68 -13.44 -10.99
N ALA A 88 5.48 -13.90 -9.75
CA ALA A 88 4.21 -14.44 -9.27
C ALA A 88 3.95 -14.14 -7.79
N VAL A 89 2.67 -14.10 -7.41
CA VAL A 89 2.25 -13.99 -6.00
C VAL A 89 1.32 -15.14 -5.66
N LEU A 90 1.63 -15.84 -4.56
CA LEU A 90 0.71 -16.76 -3.91
C LEU A 90 0.00 -16.02 -2.76
N VAL A 91 -1.30 -15.80 -2.93
CA VAL A 91 -2.18 -15.26 -1.89
C VAL A 91 -2.80 -16.45 -1.16
N ILE A 92 -2.34 -16.68 0.06
CA ILE A 92 -2.89 -17.73 0.92
C ILE A 92 -4.09 -17.18 1.66
N GLU A 93 -5.21 -17.91 1.59
CA GLU A 93 -6.36 -17.63 2.45
C GLU A 93 -5.98 -17.88 3.91
N PHE A 94 -5.89 -16.82 4.71
CA PHE A 94 -5.52 -16.97 6.12
C PHE A 94 -6.75 -17.30 6.95
N THR A 95 -6.87 -18.55 7.38
CA THR A 95 -7.97 -19.03 8.23
C THR A 95 -7.47 -19.42 9.62
N ALA A 96 -8.39 -19.57 10.58
CA ALA A 96 -8.04 -20.06 11.92
C ALA A 96 -7.44 -21.49 11.88
N GLU A 97 -7.84 -22.29 10.89
CA GLU A 97 -7.29 -23.62 10.62
C GLU A 97 -5.86 -23.52 10.06
N PHE A 98 -5.65 -22.68 9.04
CA PHE A 98 -4.32 -22.43 8.48
C PHE A 98 -3.33 -21.95 9.56
N ALA A 99 -3.80 -21.10 10.49
CA ALA A 99 -2.99 -20.60 11.59
C ALA A 99 -2.50 -21.67 12.59
N GLN A 100 -3.05 -22.90 12.55
CA GLN A 100 -2.59 -24.01 13.39
C GLN A 100 -1.40 -24.77 12.81
N GLN A 101 -1.04 -24.53 11.54
CA GLN A 101 0.08 -25.23 10.90
C GLN A 101 1.39 -24.94 11.65
N THR A 102 2.14 -26.01 11.92
CA THR A 102 3.51 -25.91 12.40
C THR A 102 4.42 -25.26 11.35
N PRO A 103 5.57 -24.68 11.76
CA PRO A 103 6.57 -24.17 10.83
C PRO A 103 6.97 -25.20 9.75
N GLU A 104 7.15 -26.46 10.15
CA GLU A 104 7.48 -27.59 9.29
C GLU A 104 6.39 -27.87 8.25
N GLU A 105 5.12 -27.95 8.66
CA GLU A 105 3.99 -28.21 7.77
C GLU A 105 3.83 -27.08 6.75
N PHE A 106 3.91 -25.83 7.20
CA PHE A 106 3.79 -24.66 6.34
C PHE A 106 4.91 -24.62 5.29
N VAL A 107 6.17 -24.76 5.71
CA VAL A 107 7.33 -24.70 4.81
C VAL A 107 7.30 -25.82 3.78
N ARG A 108 7.01 -27.07 4.20
CA ARG A 108 7.00 -28.20 3.27
C ARG A 108 5.86 -28.11 2.27
N SER A 109 4.64 -27.88 2.73
CA SER A 109 3.48 -27.76 1.84
C SER A 109 3.61 -26.57 0.89
N THR A 110 4.05 -25.41 1.39
CA THR A 110 4.05 -24.17 0.62
C THR A 110 5.33 -23.98 -0.19
N PHE A 111 6.51 -24.04 0.45
CA PHE A 111 7.76 -23.69 -0.23
C PHE A 111 8.33 -24.87 -1.02
N VAL A 112 8.23 -26.09 -0.48
CA VAL A 112 8.85 -27.27 -1.12
C VAL A 112 7.90 -27.89 -2.14
N GLU A 113 6.72 -28.32 -1.70
CA GLU A 113 5.78 -29.08 -2.53
C GLU A 113 5.07 -28.20 -3.56
N ALA A 114 4.50 -27.08 -3.14
CA ALA A 114 3.71 -26.22 -4.03
C ALA A 114 4.58 -25.30 -4.90
N LEU A 115 5.65 -24.72 -4.35
CA LEU A 115 6.44 -23.70 -5.04
C LEU A 115 7.78 -24.18 -5.58
N GLY A 116 8.28 -25.35 -5.21
CA GLY A 116 9.60 -25.82 -5.66
C GLY A 116 10.73 -24.82 -5.37
N ALA A 117 10.72 -24.23 -4.17
CA ALA A 117 11.66 -23.19 -3.78
C ALA A 117 13.10 -23.71 -3.77
N THR A 118 13.98 -22.98 -4.45
CA THR A 118 15.44 -23.21 -4.42
C THR A 118 16.15 -22.24 -3.48
N ALA A 119 15.51 -21.11 -3.19
CA ALA A 119 15.94 -20.16 -2.17
C ALA A 119 14.75 -19.49 -1.51
N VAL A 120 14.91 -19.14 -0.24
CA VAL A 120 13.95 -18.36 0.54
C VAL A 120 14.65 -17.10 1.07
N VAL A 121 14.13 -15.92 0.72
CA VAL A 121 14.65 -14.62 1.15
C VAL A 121 13.70 -14.00 2.17
N VAL A 122 14.19 -13.68 3.36
CA VAL A 122 13.39 -13.14 4.47
C VAL A 122 14.13 -12.07 5.26
N GLY A 123 13.40 -11.22 5.97
CA GLY A 123 13.99 -10.35 6.99
C GLY A 123 14.43 -11.15 8.22
N LYS A 124 15.49 -10.72 8.92
CA LYS A 124 16.05 -11.41 10.09
C LYS A 124 15.05 -11.60 11.24
N ASP A 125 14.02 -10.80 11.32
CA ASP A 125 12.98 -10.84 12.35
C ASP A 125 11.73 -11.62 11.94
N THR A 126 11.74 -12.26 10.77
CA THR A 126 10.60 -13.01 10.24
C THR A 126 10.16 -14.11 11.21
N ARG A 127 8.85 -14.16 11.44
CA ARG A 127 8.19 -15.20 12.24
C ARG A 127 7.04 -15.81 11.44
N PHE A 128 6.84 -17.11 11.61
CA PHE A 128 5.81 -17.87 10.91
C PHE A 128 5.42 -19.14 11.68
N GLY A 129 4.41 -19.85 11.16
CA GLY A 129 3.83 -21.03 11.81
C GLY A 129 3.03 -20.70 13.07
N VAL A 130 2.43 -21.72 13.65
CA VAL A 130 1.54 -21.61 14.81
C VAL A 130 2.21 -20.82 15.93
N ARG A 131 1.52 -19.79 16.41
CA ARG A 131 1.99 -18.86 17.46
C ARG A 131 3.37 -18.23 17.17
N ASN A 132 3.72 -18.01 15.90
CA ASN A 132 5.02 -17.44 15.51
C ASN A 132 6.22 -18.26 16.04
N SER A 133 6.05 -19.59 16.11
CA SER A 133 7.06 -20.51 16.65
C SER A 133 8.24 -20.75 15.71
N GLY A 134 8.08 -20.50 14.42
CA GLY A 134 9.13 -20.56 13.41
C GLY A 134 9.85 -19.23 13.23
N ASP A 135 11.12 -19.33 12.83
CA ASP A 135 12.01 -18.21 12.54
C ASP A 135 13.05 -18.54 11.46
N VAL A 136 13.97 -17.62 11.22
CA VAL A 136 15.05 -17.78 10.23
C VAL A 136 15.91 -19.02 10.50
N GLU A 137 16.15 -19.37 11.76
CA GLU A 137 16.95 -20.57 12.09
C GLU A 137 16.16 -21.85 11.81
N THR A 138 14.85 -21.82 12.07
CA THR A 138 13.93 -22.87 11.63
C THR A 138 13.96 -23.04 10.10
N LEU A 139 13.90 -21.94 9.34
CA LEU A 139 14.04 -21.99 7.88
C LEU A 139 15.38 -22.59 7.44
N ARG A 140 16.50 -22.21 8.07
CA ARG A 140 17.82 -22.75 7.72
C ARG A 140 17.92 -24.24 7.96
N ARG A 141 17.38 -24.72 9.08
CA ARG A 141 17.32 -26.16 9.40
C ARG A 141 16.50 -26.92 8.36
N LEU A 142 15.34 -26.38 7.98
CA LEU A 142 14.47 -26.99 6.98
C LEU A 142 15.09 -26.92 5.59
N GLY A 143 15.68 -25.79 5.21
CA GLY A 143 16.40 -25.62 3.95
C GLY A 143 17.55 -26.60 3.75
N ALA A 144 18.33 -26.85 4.81
CA ALA A 144 19.39 -27.86 4.80
C ALA A 144 18.88 -29.30 4.62
N THR A 145 17.63 -29.57 5.02
CA THR A 145 17.01 -30.90 4.94
C THR A 145 16.23 -31.09 3.64
N ASP A 146 15.49 -30.08 3.23
CA ASP A 146 14.49 -30.12 2.16
C ASP A 146 15.01 -29.48 0.85
N GLY A 147 16.25 -28.95 0.84
CA GLY A 147 16.98 -28.62 -0.40
C GLY A 147 16.87 -27.18 -0.91
N PHE A 148 16.76 -26.19 -0.02
CA PHE A 148 16.71 -24.77 -0.40
C PHE A 148 17.64 -23.89 0.44
N ASP A 149 18.17 -22.83 -0.17
CA ASP A 149 19.00 -21.83 0.51
C ASP A 149 18.15 -20.83 1.32
N VAL A 150 18.70 -20.30 2.40
CA VAL A 150 18.04 -19.24 3.19
C VAL A 150 18.90 -17.99 3.23
N ILE A 151 18.34 -16.89 2.74
CA ILE A 151 19.00 -15.58 2.67
C ILE A 151 18.27 -14.64 3.62
N ALA A 152 18.93 -14.27 4.72
CA ALA A 152 18.37 -13.41 5.75
C ALA A 152 18.95 -12.00 5.66
N LEU A 153 18.08 -10.99 5.49
CA LEU A 153 18.46 -9.58 5.40
C LEU A 153 18.32 -8.87 6.74
N ASP A 154 19.24 -7.94 7.01
CA ASP A 154 19.16 -7.04 8.16
C ASP A 154 17.99 -6.05 8.00
N ASP A 155 17.42 -5.60 9.12
CA ASP A 155 16.42 -4.53 9.10
C ASP A 155 17.09 -3.21 8.66
N ILE A 156 16.55 -2.56 7.62
CA ILE A 156 16.96 -1.21 7.21
C ILE A 156 16.02 -0.14 7.78
N GLY A 157 16.62 0.94 8.26
CA GLY A 157 15.94 2.18 8.62
C GLY A 157 16.95 3.32 8.80
N GLU A 158 17.02 4.23 7.83
CA GLU A 158 17.64 5.53 8.03
C GLU A 158 16.59 6.48 8.61
N GLY A 159 16.67 6.72 9.92
CA GLY A 159 15.97 7.81 10.58
C GLY A 159 16.97 8.62 11.39
N VAL A 160 16.67 9.91 11.58
CA VAL A 160 17.48 10.91 12.30
C VAL A 160 17.77 10.53 13.76
N ALA A 161 17.17 9.44 14.25
CA ALA A 161 17.55 8.74 15.46
C ALA A 161 18.03 7.31 15.11
N VAL A 162 19.20 6.93 15.63
CA VAL A 162 19.73 5.56 15.59
C VAL A 162 18.63 4.57 16.02
N GLY A 163 18.14 3.73 15.10
CA GLY A 163 17.18 2.66 15.39
C GLY A 163 15.74 2.83 14.89
N ALA A 164 15.41 3.85 14.09
CA ALA A 164 14.06 3.98 13.50
C ALA A 164 13.85 3.00 12.33
N ARG A 165 13.26 1.84 12.61
CA ARG A 165 12.94 0.80 11.63
C ARG A 165 11.70 1.15 10.80
N TRP A 166 11.80 1.12 9.47
CA TRP A 166 10.64 1.22 8.58
C TRP A 166 9.73 0.00 8.74
N SER A 167 8.48 0.23 9.16
CA SER A 167 7.48 -0.82 9.38
C SER A 167 6.08 -0.38 8.98
N SER A 168 5.20 -1.32 8.64
CA SER A 168 3.76 -1.02 8.40
C SER A 168 3.08 -0.38 9.61
N THR A 169 3.53 -0.70 10.83
CA THR A 169 3.02 -0.06 12.06
C THR A 169 3.35 1.42 12.12
N GLN A 170 4.62 1.79 11.89
CA GLN A 170 5.03 3.18 11.84
C GLN A 170 4.35 3.91 10.68
N LEU A 171 4.37 3.33 9.48
CA LEU A 171 3.73 3.90 8.30
C LEU A 171 2.25 4.24 8.55
N ARG A 172 1.51 3.31 9.15
CA ARG A 172 0.11 3.52 9.50
C ARG A 172 -0.08 4.65 10.50
N ALA A 173 0.78 4.73 11.52
CA ALA A 173 0.73 5.81 12.50
C ALA A 173 0.97 7.18 11.86
N GLU A 174 1.93 7.30 10.94
CA GLU A 174 2.21 8.55 10.22
C GLU A 174 1.03 8.96 9.32
N ILE A 175 0.44 8.02 8.58
CA ILE A 175 -0.74 8.29 7.74
C ILE A 175 -1.91 8.75 8.60
N LEU A 176 -2.24 8.02 9.68
CA LEU A 176 -3.34 8.36 10.57
C LEU A 176 -3.14 9.68 11.33
N ALA A 177 -1.88 10.12 11.51
CA ALA A 177 -1.55 11.42 12.07
C ALA A 177 -1.58 12.56 11.04
N GLY A 178 -1.74 12.26 9.74
CA GLY A 178 -1.68 13.24 8.65
C GLY A 178 -0.24 13.59 8.21
N ASN A 179 0.79 12.91 8.74
CA ASN A 179 2.20 13.12 8.43
C ASN A 179 2.58 12.44 7.10
N VAL A 180 1.85 12.76 6.02
CA VAL A 180 1.96 12.07 4.72
C VAL A 180 3.33 12.21 4.07
N ALA A 181 4.03 13.33 4.29
CA ALA A 181 5.40 13.51 3.81
C ALA A 181 6.40 12.54 4.46
N HIS A 182 6.25 12.25 5.76
CA HIS A 182 7.09 11.28 6.45
C HIS A 182 6.69 9.85 6.07
N ALA A 183 5.39 9.56 5.93
CA ALA A 183 4.90 8.30 5.37
C ALA A 183 5.52 8.03 3.99
N ALA A 184 5.67 9.06 3.14
CA ALA A 184 6.31 8.94 1.84
C ALA A 184 7.81 8.59 1.92
N GLN A 185 8.52 9.04 2.95
CA GLN A 185 9.91 8.63 3.19
C GLN A 185 10.02 7.14 3.54
N ILE A 186 9.07 6.62 4.34
CA ILE A 186 8.99 5.20 4.70
C ILE A 186 8.63 4.34 3.48
N LEU A 187 7.65 4.78 2.69
CA LEU A 187 7.19 4.11 1.46
C LEU A 187 8.20 4.19 0.31
N GLY A 188 8.96 5.28 0.25
CA GLY A 188 9.75 5.67 -0.91
C GLY A 188 8.94 6.30 -2.05
N ARG A 189 7.66 6.58 -1.82
CA ARG A 189 6.70 7.22 -2.74
C ARG A 189 5.55 7.84 -1.94
N PRO A 190 4.81 8.82 -2.48
CA PRO A 190 3.58 9.31 -1.85
C PRO A 190 2.61 8.19 -1.49
N HIS A 191 1.91 8.34 -0.35
CA HIS A 191 0.81 7.44 0.00
C HIS A 191 -0.38 7.71 -0.93
N ARG A 192 -1.15 6.67 -1.25
CA ARG A 192 -2.21 6.74 -2.25
C ARG A 192 -3.52 6.15 -1.74
N VAL A 193 -4.62 6.84 -2.04
CA VAL A 193 -5.99 6.32 -1.94
C VAL A 193 -6.57 6.20 -3.34
N THR A 194 -7.25 5.11 -3.66
CA THR A 194 -7.80 4.85 -5.00
C THR A 194 -9.30 4.66 -4.93
N GLY A 195 -10.05 5.23 -5.87
CA GLY A 195 -11.51 5.08 -5.87
C GLY A 195 -12.11 5.52 -7.19
N THR A 196 -13.40 5.26 -7.35
CA THR A 196 -14.16 5.77 -8.49
C THR A 196 -14.66 7.17 -8.16
N VAL A 197 -14.57 8.11 -9.09
CA VAL A 197 -15.11 9.45 -8.88
C VAL A 197 -16.64 9.40 -8.98
N VAL A 198 -17.31 9.88 -7.92
CA VAL A 198 -18.77 9.92 -7.80
C VAL A 198 -19.28 11.35 -7.67
N HIS A 199 -20.59 11.51 -7.78
CA HIS A 199 -21.24 12.79 -7.54
C HIS A 199 -21.20 13.11 -6.04
N GLY A 200 -20.62 14.26 -5.69
CA GLY A 200 -20.64 14.80 -4.33
C GLY A 200 -21.77 15.81 -4.13
N ASP A 201 -21.67 16.63 -3.08
CA ASP A 201 -22.70 17.64 -2.75
C ASP A 201 -22.71 18.86 -3.71
N HIS A 202 -21.88 18.86 -4.76
CA HIS A 202 -21.71 19.90 -5.79
C HIS A 202 -21.41 21.33 -5.31
N ARG A 203 -21.27 21.55 -3.99
CA ARG A 203 -21.03 22.88 -3.38
C ARG A 203 -19.75 23.56 -3.88
N GLY A 204 -18.67 22.81 -4.08
CA GLY A 204 -17.42 23.36 -4.59
C GLY A 204 -17.57 23.97 -6.00
N ARG A 205 -18.39 23.35 -6.86
CA ARG A 205 -18.62 23.82 -8.24
C ARG A 205 -19.29 25.19 -8.28
N GLU A 206 -20.24 25.45 -7.39
CA GLU A 206 -20.90 26.76 -7.25
C GLU A 206 -19.92 27.86 -6.81
N LEU A 207 -18.84 27.48 -6.11
CA LEU A 207 -17.78 28.38 -5.65
C LEU A 207 -16.61 28.53 -6.63
N GLY A 208 -16.66 27.88 -7.80
CA GLY A 208 -15.58 27.87 -8.79
C GLY A 208 -14.50 26.81 -8.56
N TYR A 209 -14.71 25.89 -7.61
CA TYR A 209 -13.79 24.81 -7.24
C TYR A 209 -14.45 23.43 -7.39
N PRO A 210 -14.69 22.94 -8.63
CA PRO A 210 -15.25 21.60 -8.82
C PRO A 210 -14.32 20.51 -8.26
N THR A 211 -14.84 19.66 -7.38
CA THR A 211 -14.07 18.57 -6.76
C THR A 211 -14.46 17.19 -7.28
N ALA A 212 -13.45 16.34 -7.50
CA ALA A 212 -13.63 14.91 -7.70
C ALA A 212 -13.79 14.24 -6.34
N ASN A 213 -14.95 13.64 -6.09
CA ASN A 213 -15.26 12.97 -4.83
C ASN A 213 -15.00 11.47 -5.00
N LEU A 214 -14.17 10.86 -4.17
CA LEU A 214 -13.97 9.41 -4.22
C LEU A 214 -15.17 8.67 -3.62
N SER A 215 -15.49 7.52 -4.20
CA SER A 215 -16.51 6.60 -3.72
C SER A 215 -16.21 6.07 -2.32
N GLN A 216 -17.24 5.63 -1.58
CA GLN A 216 -17.09 5.17 -0.19
C GLN A 216 -16.34 3.84 -0.07
N ASP A 217 -16.31 3.04 -1.13
CA ASP A 217 -15.55 1.80 -1.29
C ASP A 217 -14.12 2.03 -1.79
N HIS A 218 -13.58 3.25 -1.62
CA HIS A 218 -12.19 3.56 -1.92
C HIS A 218 -11.21 2.64 -1.17
N GLU A 219 -10.09 2.38 -1.83
CA GLU A 219 -9.02 1.50 -1.38
C GLU A 219 -7.85 2.32 -0.82
N GLY A 220 -7.27 1.84 0.27
CA GLY A 220 -6.11 2.43 0.93
C GLY A 220 -6.49 3.27 2.15
N LEU A 221 -5.53 3.41 3.06
CA LEU A 221 -5.75 4.08 4.34
C LEU A 221 -5.90 5.61 4.16
N VAL A 222 -7.04 6.16 4.54
CA VAL A 222 -7.26 7.61 4.46
C VAL A 222 -6.51 8.34 5.58
N PRO A 223 -5.67 9.35 5.27
CA PRO A 223 -4.96 10.16 6.26
C PRO A 223 -5.89 10.90 7.24
N ALA A 224 -5.36 11.61 8.24
CA ALA A 224 -6.17 12.44 9.15
C ALA A 224 -7.04 13.48 8.41
N ASP A 225 -8.10 13.97 9.06
CA ASP A 225 -8.91 15.06 8.49
C ASP A 225 -8.08 16.34 8.33
N GLY A 226 -8.18 16.97 7.16
CA GLY A 226 -7.37 18.12 6.79
C GLY A 226 -7.33 18.36 5.28
N VAL A 227 -6.54 19.34 4.87
CA VAL A 227 -6.27 19.65 3.46
C VAL A 227 -4.82 19.32 3.17
N TYR A 228 -4.58 18.69 2.03
CA TYR A 228 -3.29 18.17 1.60
C TYR A 228 -2.95 18.67 0.19
N ALA A 229 -1.66 18.85 -0.08
CA ALA A 229 -1.15 18.94 -1.43
C ALA A 229 -0.95 17.52 -1.97
N GLY A 230 -1.29 17.31 -3.23
CA GLY A 230 -1.25 15.98 -3.81
C GLY A 230 -1.39 15.94 -5.33
N TRP A 231 -1.43 14.73 -5.87
CA TRP A 231 -1.68 14.48 -7.29
C TRP A 231 -2.94 13.64 -7.45
N LEU A 232 -3.78 13.99 -8.43
CA LEU A 232 -4.83 13.12 -8.94
C LEU A 232 -4.28 12.40 -10.18
N LEU A 233 -4.27 11.08 -10.11
CA LEU A 233 -3.82 10.20 -11.19
C LEU A 233 -5.02 9.51 -11.84
N ARG A 234 -5.17 9.66 -13.15
CA ARG A 234 -6.23 9.01 -13.93
C ARG A 234 -5.74 7.63 -14.40
N LEU A 235 -6.16 6.57 -13.72
CA LEU A 235 -5.55 5.25 -13.87
C LEU A 235 -5.82 4.60 -15.24
N GLY A 236 -6.93 4.94 -15.89
CA GLY A 236 -7.30 4.47 -17.23
C GLY A 236 -6.74 5.29 -18.40
N VAL A 237 -5.99 6.37 -18.12
CA VAL A 237 -5.38 7.23 -19.14
C VAL A 237 -3.96 6.75 -19.44
N ASP A 238 -3.49 6.87 -20.68
CA ASP A 238 -2.13 6.46 -21.05
C ASP A 238 -1.08 7.17 -20.16
N PRO A 239 -0.02 6.48 -19.68
CA PRO A 239 1.00 7.09 -18.84
C PRO A 239 1.73 8.30 -19.46
N SER A 240 1.75 8.42 -20.79
CA SER A 240 2.37 9.54 -21.52
C SER A 240 1.44 10.75 -21.70
N ASP A 241 0.15 10.62 -21.37
CA ASP A 241 -0.82 11.70 -21.51
C ASP A 241 -0.55 12.81 -20.48
N PRO A 242 -0.59 14.09 -20.88
CA PRO A 242 -0.41 15.21 -19.94
C PRO A 242 -1.47 15.26 -18.84
N ASP A 243 -2.67 14.73 -19.08
CA ASP A 243 -3.74 14.67 -18.09
C ASP A 243 -3.68 13.39 -17.23
N ARG A 244 -2.65 12.54 -17.39
CA ARG A 244 -2.44 11.36 -16.55
C ARG A 244 -2.27 11.72 -15.08
N SER A 245 -1.52 12.78 -14.80
CA SER A 245 -1.18 13.23 -13.45
C SER A 245 -1.43 14.73 -13.31
N LEU A 246 -2.35 15.08 -12.43
CA LEU A 246 -2.88 16.42 -12.30
C LEU A 246 -2.64 16.93 -10.86
N PRO A 247 -2.05 18.12 -10.67
CA PRO A 247 -1.84 18.65 -9.33
C PRO A 247 -3.19 18.94 -8.68
N ALA A 248 -3.33 18.60 -7.40
CA ALA A 248 -4.61 18.71 -6.70
C ALA A 248 -4.44 19.17 -5.25
N ALA A 249 -5.37 20.02 -4.79
CA ALA A 249 -5.62 20.23 -3.38
C ALA A 249 -6.66 19.20 -2.91
N VAL A 250 -6.31 18.40 -1.92
CA VAL A 250 -7.11 17.25 -1.46
C VAL A 250 -7.67 17.54 -0.08
N SER A 251 -9.00 17.57 0.03
CA SER A 251 -9.71 17.68 1.30
C SER A 251 -10.08 16.29 1.81
N VAL A 252 -9.72 15.99 3.04
CA VAL A 252 -10.14 14.81 3.77
C VAL A 252 -11.03 15.24 4.93
N GLY A 253 -12.24 14.68 4.99
CA GLY A 253 -13.18 14.98 6.05
C GLY A 253 -13.97 13.76 6.50
N THR A 254 -14.52 13.84 7.70
CA THR A 254 -15.41 12.82 8.25
C THR A 254 -16.81 13.38 8.42
N ASN A 255 -17.81 12.75 7.80
CA ASN A 255 -19.21 13.07 8.06
C ASN A 255 -19.74 12.12 9.16
N PRO A 256 -20.21 12.61 10.31
CA PRO A 256 -20.89 11.76 11.27
C PRO A 256 -22.22 11.28 10.66
N THR A 257 -22.38 9.98 10.49
CA THR A 257 -23.64 9.36 10.04
C THR A 257 -24.20 8.41 11.10
N PHE A 258 -25.48 8.08 11.01
CA PHE A 258 -26.13 7.14 11.94
C PHE A 258 -25.50 5.73 11.92
N ASP A 259 -24.92 5.33 10.78
CA ASP A 259 -24.30 4.01 10.58
C ASP A 259 -22.76 4.03 10.73
N GLY A 260 -22.17 5.15 11.17
CA GLY A 260 -20.74 5.28 11.44
C GLY A 260 -20.08 6.55 10.90
N HIS A 261 -18.75 6.59 10.93
CA HIS A 261 -17.93 7.69 10.42
C HIS A 261 -17.54 7.42 8.97
N GLN A 262 -18.18 8.09 8.01
CA GLN A 262 -17.79 8.00 6.59
C GLN A 262 -16.66 8.98 6.30
N ARG A 263 -15.51 8.46 5.88
CA ARG A 263 -14.38 9.28 5.40
C ARG A 263 -14.69 9.73 3.97
N ARG A 264 -14.47 11.01 3.69
CA ARG A 264 -14.60 11.62 2.36
C ARG A 264 -13.22 12.10 1.91
N VAL A 265 -12.89 11.82 0.66
CA VAL A 265 -11.69 12.32 -0.02
C VAL A 265 -12.14 13.07 -1.25
N GLU A 266 -11.89 14.38 -1.27
CA GLU A 266 -12.30 15.30 -2.33
C GLU A 266 -11.07 15.97 -2.92
N ALA A 267 -10.84 15.81 -4.21
CA ALA A 267 -9.70 16.41 -4.90
C ALA A 267 -10.16 17.56 -5.81
N TYR A 268 -9.67 18.76 -5.54
CA TYR A 268 -9.76 19.89 -6.47
C TYR A 268 -8.51 19.89 -7.36
N VAL A 269 -8.68 19.58 -8.64
CA VAL A 269 -7.59 19.69 -9.62
C VAL A 269 -7.31 21.16 -9.87
N LEU A 270 -6.06 21.59 -9.65
CA LEU A 270 -5.69 23.00 -9.71
C LEU A 270 -5.98 23.58 -11.10
N ASP A 271 -6.68 24.72 -11.12
CA ASP A 271 -6.96 25.53 -12.32
C ASP A 271 -7.74 24.79 -13.43
N ARG A 272 -8.37 23.64 -13.14
CA ARG A 272 -9.17 22.87 -14.10
C ARG A 272 -10.65 22.87 -13.72
N THR A 273 -11.48 23.46 -14.57
CA THR A 273 -12.95 23.45 -14.43
C THR A 273 -13.66 22.73 -15.58
N ASP A 274 -12.89 22.28 -16.57
CA ASP A 274 -13.29 21.59 -17.79
C ASP A 274 -13.32 20.06 -17.65
N LEU A 275 -12.70 19.53 -16.59
CA LEU A 275 -12.60 18.09 -16.37
C LEU A 275 -13.94 17.48 -15.94
N ASP A 276 -14.38 16.46 -16.68
CA ASP A 276 -15.42 15.52 -16.25
C ASP A 276 -14.75 14.19 -15.93
N LEU A 277 -14.64 13.88 -14.63
CA LEU A 277 -14.01 12.66 -14.13
C LEU A 277 -15.03 11.63 -13.64
N TYR A 278 -16.34 11.90 -13.74
CA TYR A 278 -17.35 11.01 -13.14
C TYR A 278 -17.30 9.60 -13.72
N GLY A 279 -17.27 8.60 -12.85
CA GLY A 279 -17.14 7.19 -13.22
C GLY A 279 -15.71 6.74 -13.53
N GLU A 280 -14.73 7.65 -13.57
CA GLU A 280 -13.32 7.28 -13.73
C GLU A 280 -12.76 6.70 -12.44
N ARG A 281 -11.94 5.65 -12.57
CA ARG A 281 -11.12 5.14 -11.48
C ARG A 281 -9.85 5.98 -11.39
N VAL A 282 -9.69 6.69 -10.29
CA VAL A 282 -8.57 7.60 -10.05
C VAL A 282 -7.83 7.23 -8.77
N ALA A 283 -6.59 7.68 -8.67
CA ALA A 283 -5.79 7.61 -7.46
C ALA A 283 -5.44 9.02 -6.98
N VAL A 284 -5.47 9.23 -5.68
CA VAL A 284 -5.05 10.49 -5.04
C VAL A 284 -3.79 10.21 -4.24
N GLU A 285 -2.70 10.85 -4.61
CA GLU A 285 -1.41 10.79 -3.94
C GLU A 285 -1.23 11.96 -2.99
N PHE A 286 -0.89 11.67 -1.74
CA PHE A 286 -0.72 12.67 -0.69
C PHE A 286 0.76 13.02 -0.55
N VAL A 287 1.10 14.29 -0.81
CA VAL A 287 2.48 14.79 -0.82
C VAL A 287 2.81 15.51 0.48
N ASP A 288 1.97 16.45 0.90
CA ASP A 288 2.19 17.21 2.14
C ASP A 288 0.87 17.66 2.78
N HIS A 289 0.88 17.88 4.09
CA HIS A 289 -0.26 18.37 4.83
C HIS A 289 -0.24 19.91 4.87
N LEU A 290 -1.30 20.53 4.35
CA LEU A 290 -1.41 22.00 4.28
C LEU A 290 -1.96 22.57 5.57
N ARG A 291 -3.07 22.02 6.06
CA ARG A 291 -3.75 22.49 7.27
C ARG A 291 -4.80 21.51 7.78
N PRO A 292 -5.16 21.55 9.08
CA PRO A 292 -6.32 20.84 9.59
C PRO A 292 -7.64 21.37 8.99
N THR A 293 -8.72 20.63 9.23
CA THR A 293 -10.08 21.07 8.91
C THR A 293 -10.46 22.31 9.72
N LEU A 294 -10.93 23.36 9.02
CA LEU A 294 -11.38 24.61 9.61
C LEU A 294 -12.89 24.77 9.46
N ARG A 295 -13.51 25.52 10.38
CA ARG A 295 -14.89 25.99 10.24
C ARG A 295 -14.84 27.45 9.79
N PHE A 296 -15.72 27.81 8.85
CA PHE A 296 -15.81 29.16 8.31
C PHE A 296 -17.15 29.78 8.68
N GLU A 297 -17.12 31.07 9.02
CA GLU A 297 -18.31 31.84 9.41
C GLU A 297 -19.00 32.47 8.19
N SER A 298 -18.35 32.50 7.02
CA SER A 298 -18.89 33.01 5.77
C SER A 298 -18.37 32.26 4.55
N ILE A 299 -19.07 32.38 3.41
CA ILE A 299 -18.60 31.83 2.13
C ILE A 299 -17.33 32.55 1.66
N GLU A 300 -17.23 33.86 1.90
CA GLU A 300 -16.07 34.67 1.51
C GLU A 300 -14.78 34.20 2.19
N SER A 301 -14.84 33.94 3.51
CA SER A 301 -13.68 33.42 4.27
C SER A 301 -13.28 32.01 3.84
N LEU A 302 -14.25 31.16 3.45
CA LEU A 302 -13.97 29.85 2.86
C LEU A 302 -13.22 30.00 1.53
N VAL A 303 -13.72 30.84 0.62
CA VAL A 303 -13.11 31.05 -0.71
C VAL A 303 -11.70 31.64 -0.60
N GLU A 304 -11.49 32.59 0.32
CA GLU A 304 -10.16 33.16 0.58
C GLU A 304 -9.17 32.08 1.06
N GLN A 305 -9.58 31.23 2.01
CA GLN A 305 -8.73 30.13 2.46
C GLN A 305 -8.46 29.11 1.36
N MET A 306 -9.46 28.77 0.54
CA MET A 306 -9.27 27.85 -0.59
C MET A 306 -8.25 28.39 -1.61
N ALA A 307 -8.26 29.70 -1.88
CA ALA A 307 -7.27 30.33 -2.76
C ALA A 307 -5.85 30.23 -2.17
N GLN A 308 -5.69 30.40 -0.86
CA GLN A 308 -4.42 30.22 -0.17
C GLN A 308 -3.95 28.77 -0.21
N ASP A 309 -4.85 27.81 0.01
CA ASP A 309 -4.56 26.37 -0.06
C ASP A 309 -4.06 25.97 -1.45
N VAL A 310 -4.72 26.47 -2.51
CA VAL A 310 -4.31 26.25 -3.91
C VAL A 310 -2.94 26.84 -4.20
N GLN A 311 -2.68 28.06 -3.77
CA GLN A 311 -1.38 28.70 -3.97
C GLN A 311 -0.26 27.94 -3.25
N ARG A 312 -0.50 27.49 -2.01
CA ARG A 312 0.46 26.70 -1.25
C ARG A 312 0.70 25.32 -1.88
N CYS A 313 -0.36 24.68 -2.37
CA CYS A 313 -0.28 23.42 -3.09
C CYS A 313 0.62 23.56 -4.33
N ARG A 314 0.43 24.63 -5.13
CA ARG A 314 1.26 24.94 -6.30
C ARG A 314 2.73 25.09 -5.95
N GLU A 315 3.05 25.80 -4.87
CA GLU A 315 4.43 25.98 -4.40
C GLU A 315 5.10 24.63 -4.08
N ILE A 316 4.41 23.78 -3.32
CA ILE A 316 4.93 22.47 -2.90
C ILE A 316 5.14 21.55 -4.11
N LEU A 317 4.14 21.46 -5.00
CA LEU A 317 4.17 20.54 -6.13
C LEU A 317 5.11 21.00 -7.26
N SER A 318 5.44 22.29 -7.34
CA SER A 318 6.41 22.79 -8.33
C SER A 318 7.81 22.18 -8.20
N ALA A 319 8.14 21.63 -7.02
CA ALA A 319 9.43 21.01 -6.72
C ALA A 319 9.40 19.47 -6.76
N ILE A 320 8.25 18.85 -7.05
CA ILE A 320 8.02 17.41 -6.88
C ILE A 320 7.45 16.83 -8.17
N VAL A 321 8.11 15.80 -8.70
CA VAL A 321 7.59 15.05 -9.86
C VAL A 321 6.65 13.96 -9.33
N PRO A 322 5.45 13.77 -9.90
CA PRO A 322 4.54 12.68 -9.53
C PRO A 322 5.19 11.30 -9.76
N SER A 323 4.76 10.29 -8.99
CA SER A 323 5.33 8.93 -9.06
C SER A 323 4.75 8.04 -10.15
#